data_AF-A0A1Z5YRT6-F1
#
_entry.id   AF-A0A1Z5YRT6-F1
#
_cell.length_a   1.000
_cell.length_b   1.000
_cell.length_c   1.000
_cell.angle_alpha   90.00
_cell.angle_beta   90.00
_cell.angle_gamma   90.00
#
_symmetry.space_group_name_H-M   'P 1'
#
loop_
_entity.id
_entity.type
_entity.pdbx_description
1 polymer ?
#
loop_
_entity_poly.entity_id
_entity_poly.type
_entity_poly.pdbx_seq_one_letter_code
_entity_poly.pdbx_strand_id
1 'polypeptide(L)' 'MKLERQSEEPFFITEDMEAELVATGYEFKPPSHIRTKSIIDLYGWQPGETLQEAMSRHLETLAATNKCRPGDKGV' A
#
# COMPACT_ATOMS: atom_id res chain seq x y z
N MET A 1 19.14 -34.08 17.70
CA MET A 1 17.81 -33.45 17.92
C MET A 1 17.50 -32.60 16.70
N LYS A 2 16.58 -33.06 15.85
CA LYS A 2 16.19 -32.37 14.61
C LYS A 2 15.10 -31.35 14.97
N LEU A 3 15.40 -30.07 14.79
CA LEU A 3 14.43 -29.00 14.98
C LEU A 3 13.72 -28.78 13.64
N GLU A 4 12.71 -29.59 13.34
CA GLU A 4 11.77 -29.28 12.27
C GLU A 4 10.91 -28.12 12.75
N ARG A 5 11.34 -26.88 12.44
CA ARG A 5 10.42 -25.74 12.49
C ARG A 5 9.61 -25.75 11.21
N GLN A 6 8.50 -26.49 11.26
CA GLN A 6 7.29 -26.23 10.49
C GLN A 6 6.71 -24.87 10.92
N SER A 7 7.45 -23.81 10.65
CA SER A 7 6.91 -22.46 10.59
C SER A 7 7.10 -22.02 9.15
N GLU A 8 6.40 -22.70 8.25
CA GLU A 8 5.86 -22.06 7.04
C GLU A 8 5.19 -20.79 7.54
N GLU A 9 5.93 -19.68 7.41
CA GLU A 9 5.35 -18.36 7.60
C GLU A 9 4.07 -18.33 6.76
N PRO A 10 2.96 -17.78 7.29
CA PRO A 10 1.74 -17.66 6.53
C PRO A 10 2.00 -16.63 5.42
N PHE A 11 2.60 -17.05 4.32
CA PHE A 11 2.41 -16.39 3.05
C PHE A 11 0.90 -16.43 2.84
N PHE A 12 0.28 -15.24 2.75
CA PHE A 12 -1.17 -15.08 2.65
C PHE A 12 -1.78 -15.72 1.38
N ILE A 13 -0.97 -16.42 0.58
CA ILE A 13 -1.26 -16.86 -0.79
C ILE A 13 -0.56 -18.21 -0.99
N THR A 14 -1.29 -19.20 -1.50
CA THR A 14 -0.74 -20.49 -1.93
C THR A 14 -0.18 -20.38 -3.36
N GLU A 15 0.66 -21.32 -3.78
CA GLU A 15 1.23 -21.34 -5.15
C GLU A 15 0.15 -21.33 -6.24
N ASP A 16 -0.94 -22.07 -6.03
CA ASP A 16 -2.07 -22.11 -6.97
C ASP A 16 -2.76 -20.75 -7.12
N MET A 17 -2.96 -20.04 -5.99
CA MET A 17 -3.56 -18.71 -5.98
C MET A 17 -2.63 -17.67 -6.62
N GLU A 18 -1.31 -17.78 -6.38
CA GLU A 18 -0.32 -16.91 -7.03
C GLU A 18 -0.33 -17.12 -8.54
N ALA A 19 -0.37 -18.37 -9.02
CA ALA A 19 -0.41 -18.70 -10.44
C ALA A 19 -1.65 -18.13 -11.15
N GLU A 20 -2.82 -18.21 -10.51
CA GLU A 20 -4.06 -17.62 -11.04
C GLU A 20 -3.96 -16.08 -11.10
N LEU A 21 -3.44 -15.46 -10.05
CA LEU A 21 -3.30 -13.99 -9.99
C LEU A 21 -2.28 -13.50 -11.03
N VAL A 22 -1.16 -14.20 -11.22
CA VAL A 22 -0.18 -13.88 -12.26
C VAL A 22 -0.79 -14.07 -13.66
N ALA A 23 -1.56 -15.14 -13.89
CA ALA A 23 -2.22 -15.38 -15.18
C ALA A 23 -3.25 -14.30 -15.54
N THR A 24 -3.88 -13.67 -14.54
CA THR A 24 -4.79 -12.53 -14.72
C THR A 24 -4.07 -11.19 -14.83
N GLY A 25 -2.73 -11.18 -14.75
CA GLY A 25 -1.88 -10.01 -14.93
C GLY A 25 -1.50 -9.28 -13.64
N TYR A 26 -1.68 -9.90 -12.47
CA TYR A 26 -1.23 -9.34 -11.20
C TYR A 26 0.28 -9.56 -10.99
N GLU A 27 0.97 -8.57 -10.42
CA GLU A 27 2.39 -8.64 -10.10
C GLU A 27 2.61 -8.46 -8.59
N PHE A 28 3.21 -9.44 -7.94
CA PHE A 28 3.55 -9.37 -6.52
C PHE A 28 4.89 -8.66 -6.32
N LYS A 29 4.86 -7.44 -5.76
CA LYS A 29 6.09 -6.72 -5.38
C LYS A 29 6.28 -6.73 -3.87
N PRO A 30 7.46 -7.13 -3.37
CA PRO A 30 7.76 -6.96 -1.96
C PRO A 30 7.72 -5.45 -1.63
N PRO A 31 7.18 -5.06 -0.47
CA PRO A 31 7.23 -3.66 -0.04
C PRO A 31 8.68 -3.18 -0.02
N SER A 32 8.97 -2.01 -0.60
CA SER A 32 10.32 -1.42 -0.61
C SER A 32 10.79 -0.88 0.76
N HIS A 33 10.04 -1.17 1.83
CA HIS A 33 10.26 -0.60 3.16
C HIS A 33 10.43 -1.72 4.18
N ILE A 34 11.46 -1.59 5.03
CA ILE A 34 11.80 -2.53 6.12
C ILE A 34 10.68 -2.62 7.18
N ARG A 35 9.81 -1.61 7.25
CA ARG A 35 8.62 -1.58 8.10
C ARG A 35 7.43 -1.07 7.31
N THR A 36 6.29 -1.73 7.45
CA THR A 36 5.02 -1.21 6.97
C THR A 36 4.67 0.03 7.79
N LYS A 37 4.42 1.16 7.12
CA LYS A 37 3.86 2.35 7.77
C LYS A 37 2.44 2.03 8.25
N SER A 38 2.02 2.62 9.37
CA SER A 38 0.62 2.49 9.79
C SER A 38 -0.28 3.07 8.71
N ILE A 39 -1.46 2.48 8.55
CA ILE A 39 -2.48 3.00 7.64
C ILE A 39 -2.94 4.43 8.03
N ILE A 40 -2.81 4.77 9.32
CA ILE A 40 -3.00 6.13 9.84
C ILE A 40 -1.89 7.05 9.32
N ASP A 41 -0.63 6.59 9.29
CA ASP A 41 0.49 7.38 8.76
C ASP A 41 0.42 7.51 7.24
N LEU A 42 -0.14 6.52 6.55
CA LEU A 42 -0.26 6.49 5.10
C LEU A 42 -1.39 7.40 4.59
N TYR A 43 -2.59 7.26 5.15
CA TYR A 43 -3.80 7.91 4.63
C TYR A 43 -4.45 8.87 5.63
N GLY A 44 -3.91 9.00 6.84
CA GLY A 44 -4.55 9.78 7.91
C GLY A 44 -5.88 9.18 8.32
N TRP A 45 -6.02 7.85 8.34
CA TRP A 45 -7.29 7.17 8.62
C TRP A 45 -7.81 7.50 10.03
N GLN A 46 -9.10 7.84 10.14
CA GLN A 46 -9.75 8.22 11.40
C GLN A 46 -10.77 7.18 11.89
N PRO A 47 -11.05 7.11 13.21
CA PRO A 47 -12.11 6.26 13.74
C PRO A 47 -13.49 6.64 13.16
N GLY A 48 -14.25 5.64 12.70
CA GLY A 48 -15.59 5.84 12.12
C GLY A 48 -15.59 6.16 10.62
N GLU A 49 -14.43 6.33 10.01
CA GLU A 49 -14.25 6.47 8.56
C GLU A 49 -13.92 5.09 7.94
N THR A 50 -14.32 4.85 6.70
CA THR A 50 -13.87 3.69 5.93
C THR A 50 -12.48 3.92 5.33
N LEU A 51 -11.73 2.86 5.03
CA LEU A 51 -10.43 3.00 4.36
C LEU A 51 -10.56 3.70 3.00
N GLN A 52 -11.64 3.44 2.27
CA GLN A 52 -11.88 4.06 0.96
C GLN A 52 -12.05 5.59 1.07
N GLU A 53 -12.77 6.07 2.09
CA GLU A 53 -12.93 7.51 2.35
C GLU A 53 -11.57 8.16 2.68
N ALA A 54 -10.77 7.52 3.55
CA ALA A 54 -9.44 8.00 3.90
C ALA A 54 -8.51 8.07 2.68
N MET A 55 -8.51 7.04 1.82
CA MET A 55 -7.72 7.03 0.59
C MET A 55 -8.16 8.12 -0.39
N SER A 56 -9.47 8.32 -0.55
CA SER A 56 -10.01 9.35 -1.46
C SER A 56 -9.58 10.75 -1.03
N ARG A 57 -9.70 11.07 0.26
CA ARG A 57 -9.24 12.33 0.86
C ARG A 57 -7.73 12.53 0.71
N HIS A 58 -6.93 11.48 0.89
CA HIS A 58 -5.49 11.54 0.69
C HIS A 58 -5.13 11.85 -0.78
N LEU A 59 -5.79 11.18 -1.73
CA LEU A 59 -5.56 11.41 -3.17
C LEU A 59 -5.99 12.81 -3.61
N GLU A 60 -7.11 13.33 -3.10
CA GLU A 60 -7.53 14.72 -3.32
C GLU A 60 -6.50 15.71 -2.79
N THR A 61 -5.94 15.45 -1.60
CA THR A 61 -4.88 16.27 -1.00
C THR A 61 -3.62 16.28 -1.88
N LEU A 62 -3.17 15.11 -2.35
CA LEU A 62 -2.05 15.01 -3.28
C LEU A 62 -2.32 15.71 -4.61
N ALA A 63 -3.56 15.67 -5.12
CA ALA A 63 -3.94 16.40 -6.33
C ALA A 63 -3.92 17.92 -6.10
N ALA A 64 -4.33 18.41 -4.93
CA ALA A 64 -4.32 19.83 -4.59
C ALA A 64 -2.90 20.38 -4.40
N THR A 65 -2.00 19.63 -3.75
CA THR A 65 -0.59 20.04 -3.59
C THR A 65 0.14 20.13 -4.92
N ASN A 66 -0.19 19.27 -5.89
CA ASN A 66 0.37 19.34 -7.24
C ASN A 66 -0.17 20.51 -8.08
N LYS A 67 -1.31 21.11 -7.71
CA LYS A 67 -1.93 22.23 -8.47
C LYS A 67 -1.43 23.61 -8.07
N CYS A 68 -0.70 23.74 -6.96
CA CYS A 68 -0.15 25.01 -6.49
C CYS A 68 1.37 25.04 -6.62
N ARG A 69 1.89 25.09 -7.86
CA ARG A 69 3.12 25.85 -8.11
C ARG A 69 2.70 27.24 -8.55
N PRO A 70 2.80 28.29 -7.71
CA PRO A 70 2.76 29.63 -8.23
C PRO A 70 3.97 29.76 -9.15
N GLY A 71 3.73 29.77 -10.46
CA GLY A 71 4.76 30.13 -11.42
C GLY A 71 5.23 31.53 -11.06
N ASP A 72 6.49 31.65 -10.66
CA ASP A 72 7.19 32.93 -10.53
C ASP A 72 6.98 33.70 -11.83
N LYS A 73 6.12 34.73 -11.79
CA LYS A 73 6.06 35.70 -12.87
C LYS A 73 7.25 36.63 -12.66
N GLY A 74 8.35 36.30 -13.33
CA GLY A 74 9.44 37.22 -13.56
C GLY A 74 8.91 38.48 -14.25
N VAL A 75 9.15 39.63 -13.62
CA VAL A 75 9.10 40.97 -14.22
C VAL A 75 10.53 41.48 -14.22
#